data_AF-A0AAF0UUM8-F1
#
_entry.id   AF-A0AAF0UUM8-F1
#
_cell.length_a   1.000
_cell.length_b   1.000
_cell.length_c   1.000
_cell.angle_alpha   90.00
_cell.angle_beta   90.00
_cell.angle_gamma   90.00
#
_symmetry.space_group_name_H-M   'P 1'
#
loop_
_entity.id
_entity.type
_entity.pdbx_description
1 polymer ?
#
loop_
_entity_poly.entity_id
_entity_poly.type
_entity_poly.pdbx_seq_one_letter_code
_entity_poly.pdbx_strand_id
1 'polypeptide(L)'
;MPPIGRPCTLFQDLLHRYMSYNVNGSCPDDELLAQKLLLKGCEPLPRRRCHPVAPQEYVEPYPFPESLWRTPSDFSVVWTAFTCKNYDCLVNRAKTQRGFDDCKERSRWTAKNGAGLDFSIDEVLAVTKAGTIRIGLDIGGGVATFAVRMRERNVTIVTTSMNLNGPFNSFIASRGVIPLYVSISQRLPFFDNTLDIVHSMHVLSNWIPETLLHFLLFDIYRVLRPGGLFWLDHFFCVGEQLEKQYAPLIDSIGFNKVKWIVGRKLDRGPELNEMYLSALLMKPLKNSW
;
A
#
# COMPACT_ATOMS: atom_id res chain seq x y z
N MET A 1 7.05 -17.04 10.93
CA MET A 1 7.40 -17.04 9.49
C MET A 1 8.87 -17.39 9.30
N PRO A 2 9.26 -18.04 8.18
CA PRO A 2 10.68 -18.26 7.88
C PRO A 2 11.43 -16.93 7.73
N PRO A 3 12.75 -16.89 7.98
CA PRO A 3 13.56 -15.69 7.79
C PRO A 3 13.45 -15.13 6.37
N ILE A 4 13.68 -13.81 6.24
CA ILE A 4 13.76 -13.08 4.97
C ILE A 4 14.60 -13.89 3.96
N GLY A 5 14.03 -14.12 2.76
CA GLY A 5 14.69 -14.83 1.67
C GLY A 5 14.75 -16.36 1.77
N ARG A 6 14.37 -17.01 2.89
CA ARG A 6 14.37 -18.49 2.97
C ARG A 6 13.40 -19.16 1.99
N PRO A 7 12.17 -18.66 1.76
CA PRO A 7 11.31 -19.19 0.70
C PRO A 7 11.94 -19.09 -0.70
N CYS A 8 12.85 -18.13 -0.91
CA CYS A 8 13.49 -17.93 -2.20
C CYS A 8 14.32 -19.12 -2.67
N THR A 9 14.96 -19.83 -1.73
CA THR A 9 15.80 -20.98 -2.04
C THR A 9 15.01 -22.16 -2.59
N LEU A 10 13.67 -22.14 -2.48
CA LEU A 10 12.77 -23.13 -3.07
C LEU A 10 12.51 -22.89 -4.57
N PHE A 11 12.91 -21.73 -5.11
CA PHE A 11 12.63 -21.32 -6.48
C PHE A 11 13.91 -21.05 -7.28
N GLN A 12 14.85 -21.99 -7.21
CA GLN A 12 16.18 -21.88 -7.82
C GLN A 12 16.14 -21.57 -9.31
N ASP A 13 15.25 -22.20 -10.09
CA ASP A 13 15.13 -21.94 -11.52
C ASP A 13 14.73 -20.50 -11.84
N LEU A 14 13.80 -19.94 -11.07
CA LEU A 14 13.38 -18.54 -11.23
C LEU A 14 14.51 -17.60 -10.83
N LEU A 15 15.24 -17.93 -9.76
CA LEU A 15 16.38 -17.16 -9.28
C LEU A 15 17.53 -17.18 -10.29
N HIS A 16 17.86 -18.33 -10.87
CA HIS A 16 18.89 -18.46 -11.90
C HIS A 16 18.55 -17.65 -13.14
N ARG A 17 17.29 -17.72 -13.59
CA ARG A 17 16.81 -16.88 -14.70
C ARG A 17 16.91 -15.39 -14.37
N TYR A 18 16.51 -14.99 -13.17
CA TYR A 18 16.62 -13.60 -12.71
C TYR A 18 18.09 -13.16 -12.56
N MET A 19 19.01 -14.07 -12.26
CA MET A 19 20.43 -13.73 -12.13
C MET A 19 21.22 -13.91 -13.44
N SER A 20 20.55 -14.24 -14.55
CA SER A 20 21.16 -14.35 -15.87
C SER A 20 21.14 -13.00 -16.59
N TYR A 21 22.25 -12.27 -16.50
CA TYR A 21 22.45 -10.98 -17.15
C TYR A 21 23.94 -10.72 -17.40
N ASN A 22 24.24 -9.78 -18.31
CA ASN A 22 25.61 -9.34 -18.55
C ASN A 22 26.00 -8.27 -17.52
N VAL A 23 27.13 -8.48 -16.82
CA VAL A 23 27.68 -7.49 -15.89
C VAL A 23 28.01 -6.21 -16.65
N ASN A 24 27.64 -5.05 -16.10
CA ASN A 24 27.74 -3.72 -16.72
C ASN A 24 26.94 -3.55 -18.03
N GLY A 25 26.12 -4.53 -18.42
CA GLY A 25 25.19 -4.41 -19.55
C GLY A 25 23.81 -3.93 -19.11
N SER A 26 22.84 -4.01 -20.01
CA SER A 26 21.43 -3.79 -19.70
C SER A 26 20.83 -4.97 -18.94
N CYS A 27 20.01 -4.70 -17.94
CA CYS A 27 19.22 -5.73 -17.29
C CYS A 27 18.16 -6.27 -18.27
N PRO A 28 17.85 -7.58 -18.22
CA PRO A 28 16.69 -8.12 -18.93
C PRO A 28 15.42 -7.40 -18.49
N ASP A 29 14.50 -7.21 -19.44
CA ASP A 29 13.17 -6.72 -19.17
C ASP A 29 12.30 -7.85 -18.62
N ASP A 30 12.36 -8.05 -17.31
CA ASP A 30 11.77 -9.19 -16.62
C ASP A 30 11.02 -8.83 -15.33
N GLU A 31 10.31 -7.70 -15.37
CA GLU A 31 9.45 -7.22 -14.28
C GLU A 31 8.46 -8.29 -13.77
N LEU A 32 7.88 -9.10 -14.68
CA LEU A 32 7.00 -10.21 -14.29
C LEU A 32 7.73 -11.30 -13.49
N LEU A 33 9.00 -11.57 -13.82
CA LEU A 33 9.84 -12.52 -13.08
C LEU A 33 10.20 -11.96 -11.71
N ALA A 34 10.59 -10.68 -11.65
CA ALA A 34 10.88 -9.95 -10.42
C ALA A 34 9.68 -10.00 -9.46
N GLN A 35 8.49 -9.66 -9.95
CA GLN A 35 7.25 -9.71 -9.19
C GLN A 35 6.92 -11.13 -8.71
N LYS A 36 7.08 -12.14 -9.57
CA LYS A 36 6.85 -13.54 -9.20
C LYS A 36 7.78 -14.02 -8.08
N LEU A 37 9.04 -13.58 -8.09
CA LEU A 37 10.01 -13.87 -7.03
C LEU A 37 9.61 -13.18 -5.71
N LEU A 38 9.26 -11.89 -5.75
CA LEU A 38 8.79 -11.15 -4.56
C LEU A 38 7.58 -11.83 -3.91
N LEU A 39 6.54 -12.14 -4.70
CA LEU A 39 5.34 -12.84 -4.22
C LEU A 39 5.60 -14.25 -3.68
N LYS A 40 6.75 -14.83 -4.03
CA LYS A 40 7.21 -16.14 -3.53
C LYS A 40 8.13 -16.03 -2.31
N GLY A 41 8.32 -14.83 -1.77
CA GLY A 41 9.15 -14.58 -0.59
C GLY A 41 10.64 -14.39 -0.88
N CYS A 42 11.00 -14.04 -2.12
CA CYS A 42 12.33 -13.55 -2.49
C CYS A 42 12.44 -12.04 -2.25
N GLU A 43 12.17 -11.60 -1.03
CA GLU A 43 12.28 -10.19 -0.66
C GLU A 43 13.43 -10.02 0.35
N PRO A 44 14.32 -9.01 0.21
CA PRO A 44 14.48 -8.20 -0.99
C PRO A 44 14.99 -9.04 -2.17
N LEU A 45 14.74 -8.58 -3.40
CA LEU A 45 15.32 -9.21 -4.59
C LEU A 45 16.85 -9.16 -4.55
N PRO A 46 17.54 -10.16 -5.11
CA PRO A 46 18.99 -10.13 -5.24
C PRO A 46 19.45 -8.91 -6.04
N ARG A 47 20.53 -8.27 -5.59
CA ARG A 47 21.13 -7.14 -6.32
C ARG A 47 21.72 -7.60 -7.64
N ARG A 48 21.44 -6.86 -8.72
CA ARG A 48 22.04 -7.08 -10.04
C ARG A 48 23.13 -6.04 -10.33
N ARG A 49 24.12 -6.44 -11.13
CA ARG A 49 25.19 -5.57 -11.65
C ARG A 49 24.94 -5.21 -13.13
N CYS A 50 23.74 -4.71 -13.43
CA CYS A 50 23.34 -4.28 -14.75
C CYS A 50 22.55 -2.96 -14.64
N HIS A 51 22.43 -2.23 -15.75
CA HIS A 51 21.67 -0.99 -15.83
C HIS A 51 20.18 -1.31 -16.10
N PRO A 52 19.24 -0.80 -15.29
CA PRO A 52 17.80 -0.96 -15.55
C PRO A 52 17.41 -0.44 -16.92
N VAL A 53 16.44 -1.07 -17.55
CA VAL A 53 15.89 -0.62 -18.84
C VAL A 53 15.16 0.70 -18.62
N ALA A 54 15.55 1.72 -19.38
CA ALA A 54 14.83 2.99 -19.45
C ALA A 54 13.84 3.00 -20.65
N PRO A 55 12.72 3.73 -20.56
CA PRO A 55 11.88 3.99 -21.74
C PRO A 55 12.69 4.68 -22.84
N GLN A 56 12.48 4.28 -24.10
CA GLN A 56 13.26 4.80 -25.24
C GLN A 56 13.05 6.30 -25.48
N GLU A 57 11.82 6.78 -25.28
CA GLU A 57 11.42 8.17 -25.52
C GLU A 57 11.07 8.87 -24.20
N TYR A 58 11.89 8.65 -23.16
CA TYR A 58 11.60 9.14 -21.82
C TYR A 58 11.30 10.65 -21.78
N VAL A 59 10.20 10.99 -21.14
CA VAL A 59 9.77 12.38 -20.90
C VAL A 59 9.91 12.70 -19.42
N GLU A 60 10.51 13.84 -19.11
CA GLU A 60 10.63 14.33 -17.74
C GLU A 60 9.25 14.49 -17.07
N PRO A 61 9.13 14.23 -15.76
CA PRO A 61 7.87 14.36 -15.06
C PRO A 61 7.39 15.82 -15.03
N TYR A 62 6.07 16.01 -14.92
CA TYR A 62 5.50 17.34 -14.71
C TYR A 62 6.09 18.00 -13.46
N PRO A 63 6.25 19.34 -13.45
CA PRO A 63 6.75 20.05 -12.27
C PRO A 63 5.76 19.95 -11.11
N PHE A 64 6.28 20.09 -9.89
CA PHE A 64 5.45 20.25 -8.70
C PHE A 64 4.79 21.64 -8.69
N PRO A 65 3.51 21.79 -8.30
CA PRO A 65 2.59 20.77 -7.76
C PRO A 65 1.74 20.05 -8.80
N GLU A 66 1.89 20.36 -10.09
CA GLU A 66 1.07 19.80 -11.17
C GLU A 66 1.15 18.26 -11.22
N SER A 67 2.35 17.71 -10.98
CA SER A 67 2.59 16.27 -10.91
C SER A 67 1.65 15.52 -9.97
N LEU A 68 1.16 16.15 -8.90
CA LEU A 68 0.35 15.49 -7.88
C LEU A 68 -0.96 14.93 -8.42
N TRP A 69 -1.55 15.56 -9.43
CA TRP A 69 -2.89 15.23 -9.91
C TRP A 69 -2.98 15.14 -11.44
N ARG A 70 -1.84 14.95 -12.10
CA ARG A 70 -1.77 14.78 -13.54
C ARG A 70 -1.30 13.38 -13.90
N THR A 71 -2.00 12.72 -14.82
CA THR A 71 -1.56 11.45 -15.38
C THR A 71 -0.22 11.65 -16.08
N PRO A 72 0.82 10.85 -15.76
CA PRO A 72 2.12 10.93 -16.41
C PRO A 72 2.05 10.62 -17.90
N SER A 73 3.11 10.97 -18.63
CA SER A 73 3.28 10.55 -20.03
C SER A 73 3.40 9.03 -20.13
N ASP A 74 2.81 8.41 -21.16
CA ASP A 74 2.99 6.98 -21.45
C ASP A 74 4.47 6.62 -21.61
N PHE A 75 5.32 7.55 -22.00
CA PHE A 75 6.76 7.33 -22.14
C PHE A 75 7.54 7.36 -20.81
N SER A 76 6.86 7.49 -19.67
CA SER A 76 7.50 7.40 -18.35
C SER A 76 7.76 5.96 -17.87
N VAL A 77 7.24 4.95 -18.59
CA VAL A 77 7.23 3.54 -18.17
C VAL A 77 7.58 2.59 -19.32
N VAL A 78 8.21 1.47 -18.98
CA VAL A 78 8.35 0.29 -19.87
C VAL A 78 7.11 -0.61 -19.72
N TRP A 79 6.30 -0.71 -20.78
CA TRP A 79 4.97 -1.34 -20.72
C TRP A 79 4.91 -2.84 -21.01
N THR A 80 6.03 -3.44 -21.41
CA THR A 80 6.14 -4.84 -21.86
C THR A 80 5.49 -5.83 -20.89
N ALA A 81 5.70 -5.63 -19.59
CA ALA A 81 5.22 -6.48 -18.50
C ALA A 81 3.71 -6.43 -18.26
N PHE A 82 3.01 -5.39 -18.73
CA PHE A 82 1.62 -5.12 -18.36
C PHE A 82 0.65 -5.40 -19.50
N THR A 83 -0.59 -5.78 -19.18
CA THR A 83 -1.65 -5.97 -20.19
C THR A 83 -2.00 -4.67 -20.89
N CYS A 84 -2.13 -3.58 -20.14
CA CYS A 84 -2.30 -2.24 -20.70
C CYS A 84 -0.96 -1.69 -21.20
N LYS A 85 -1.00 -0.95 -22.31
CA LYS A 85 0.19 -0.35 -22.98
C LYS A 85 0.24 1.17 -22.91
N ASN A 86 -0.71 1.77 -22.20
CA ASN A 86 -0.79 3.19 -21.91
C ASN A 86 -1.64 3.42 -20.65
N TYR A 87 -1.57 4.63 -20.10
CA TYR A 87 -2.37 5.03 -18.95
C TYR A 87 -3.86 5.10 -19.27
N ASP A 88 -4.24 5.48 -20.49
CA ASP A 88 -5.65 5.51 -20.90
C ASP A 88 -6.33 4.14 -20.79
N CYS A 89 -5.64 3.07 -21.18
CA CYS A 89 -6.12 1.70 -20.97
C CYS A 89 -6.31 1.39 -19.48
N LEU A 90 -5.38 1.81 -18.61
CA LEU A 90 -5.49 1.58 -17.17
C LEU A 90 -6.68 2.32 -16.58
N VAL A 91 -6.87 3.58 -16.95
CA VAL A 91 -8.00 4.43 -16.53
C VAL A 91 -9.33 3.87 -17.04
N ASN A 92 -9.38 3.40 -18.29
CA ASN A 92 -10.61 2.85 -18.86
C ASN A 92 -10.94 1.45 -18.31
N ARG A 93 -9.93 0.60 -18.09
CA ARG A 93 -10.09 -0.68 -17.35
C ARG A 93 -10.59 -0.43 -15.94
N ALA A 94 -10.12 0.64 -15.31
CA ALA A 94 -10.61 1.10 -14.04
C ALA A 94 -12.10 1.49 -14.09
N LYS A 95 -12.58 2.14 -15.13
CA LYS A 95 -14.02 2.47 -15.26
C LYS A 95 -14.92 1.24 -15.40
N THR A 96 -14.42 0.14 -15.95
CA THR A 96 -15.16 -1.13 -16.06
C THR A 96 -14.99 -2.06 -14.85
N GLN A 97 -13.91 -1.89 -14.06
CA GLN A 97 -13.59 -2.73 -12.89
C GLN A 97 -13.38 -1.95 -11.55
N ARG A 98 -13.89 -0.71 -11.45
CA ARG A 98 -13.80 0.21 -10.29
C ARG A 98 -12.37 0.56 -9.80
N GLY A 99 -11.53 1.10 -10.68
CA GLY A 99 -10.23 1.70 -10.36
C GLY A 99 -10.14 3.22 -10.62
N PHE A 100 -8.91 3.75 -10.62
CA PHE A 100 -8.53 5.17 -10.69
C PHE A 100 -9.38 6.03 -11.65
N ASP A 101 -10.11 6.99 -11.05
CA ASP A 101 -10.80 8.09 -11.72
C ASP A 101 -10.33 9.38 -11.04
N ASP A 102 -9.67 10.27 -11.78
CA ASP A 102 -9.07 11.48 -11.22
C ASP A 102 -10.09 12.32 -10.43
N CYS A 103 -11.33 12.43 -10.90
CA CYS A 103 -12.40 13.16 -10.20
C CYS A 103 -12.80 12.47 -8.89
N LYS A 104 -12.83 11.13 -8.88
CA LYS A 104 -13.15 10.35 -7.68
C LYS A 104 -12.00 10.37 -6.68
N GLU A 105 -10.76 10.27 -7.14
CA GLU A 105 -9.56 10.31 -6.29
C GLU A 105 -9.38 11.70 -5.66
N ARG A 106 -9.69 12.77 -6.40
CA ARG A 106 -9.74 14.16 -5.92
C ARG A 106 -10.88 14.47 -4.94
N SER A 107 -11.77 13.52 -4.63
CA SER A 107 -12.73 13.67 -3.52
C SER A 107 -12.48 12.70 -2.36
N ARG A 108 -11.50 11.78 -2.48
CA ARG A 108 -11.19 10.84 -1.39
C ARG A 108 -10.66 11.56 -0.16
N TRP A 109 -11.22 11.19 0.99
CA TRP A 109 -10.89 11.66 2.34
C TRP A 109 -11.03 13.17 2.58
N THR A 110 -11.72 13.92 1.70
CA THR A 110 -11.98 15.36 1.88
C THR A 110 -13.21 15.64 2.74
N ALA A 111 -14.22 14.79 2.66
CA ALA A 111 -15.45 14.91 3.44
C ALA A 111 -15.99 13.52 3.78
N LYS A 112 -16.84 13.44 4.81
CA LYS A 112 -17.61 12.22 5.08
C LYS A 112 -18.65 12.04 3.98
N ASN A 113 -18.63 10.89 3.32
CA ASN A 113 -19.82 10.46 2.59
C ASN A 113 -20.84 9.95 3.62
N GLY A 114 -22.13 10.13 3.34
CA GLY A 114 -23.23 9.85 4.30
C GLY A 114 -23.35 8.41 4.82
N ALA A 115 -22.48 7.48 4.41
CA ALA A 115 -22.44 6.08 4.83
C ALA A 115 -21.70 5.83 6.17
N GLY A 116 -21.07 6.85 6.77
CA GLY A 116 -20.52 6.80 8.13
C GLY A 116 -19.23 5.99 8.33
N LEU A 117 -18.78 5.21 7.34
CA LEU A 117 -17.53 4.42 7.38
C LEU A 117 -16.26 5.24 7.07
N ASP A 118 -16.41 6.39 6.41
CA ASP A 118 -15.30 7.22 5.97
C ASP A 118 -14.79 8.12 7.09
N PHE A 119 -13.47 8.16 7.29
CA PHE A 119 -12.80 9.21 8.05
C PHE A 119 -12.16 10.21 7.08
N SER A 120 -12.33 11.50 7.32
CA SER A 120 -11.55 12.49 6.58
C SER A 120 -10.13 12.58 7.15
N ILE A 121 -9.17 12.99 6.33
CA ILE A 121 -7.79 13.20 6.80
C ILE A 121 -7.77 14.25 7.92
N ASP A 122 -8.54 15.33 7.78
CA ASP A 122 -8.58 16.39 8.79
C ASP A 122 -9.12 15.89 10.13
N GLU A 123 -10.13 15.01 10.12
CA GLU A 123 -10.62 14.35 11.34
C GLU A 123 -9.56 13.45 11.99
N VAL A 124 -8.80 12.71 11.20
CA VAL A 124 -7.75 11.82 11.72
C VAL A 124 -6.60 12.64 12.31
N LEU A 125 -6.16 13.68 11.62
CA LEU A 125 -5.08 14.55 12.09
C LEU A 125 -5.46 15.29 13.39
N ALA A 126 -6.72 15.69 13.53
CA ALA A 126 -7.24 16.39 14.71
C ALA A 126 -7.27 15.54 16.00
N VAL A 127 -7.11 14.21 15.91
CA VAL A 127 -6.98 13.33 17.09
C VAL A 127 -5.72 13.62 17.88
N THR A 128 -4.68 14.11 17.19
CA THR A 128 -3.41 14.47 17.80
C THR A 128 -3.22 15.97 17.79
N LYS A 129 -2.23 16.47 18.56
CA LYS A 129 -1.88 17.88 18.51
C LYS A 129 -1.48 18.27 17.09
N ALA A 130 -1.96 19.42 16.60
CA ALA A 130 -1.63 19.89 15.26
C ALA A 130 -0.10 19.86 15.00
N GLY A 131 0.29 19.30 13.86
CA GLY A 131 1.69 19.18 13.43
C GLY A 131 2.48 18.02 14.05
N THR A 132 1.88 17.14 14.86
CA THR A 132 2.60 15.97 15.39
C THR A 132 2.70 14.81 14.43
N ILE A 133 1.73 14.65 13.52
CA ILE A 133 1.79 13.66 12.43
C ILE A 133 2.57 14.28 11.27
N ARG A 134 3.74 13.71 10.95
CA ARG A 134 4.69 14.29 10.00
C ARG A 134 5.23 13.25 9.01
N ILE A 135 5.40 12.02 9.46
CA ILE A 135 5.88 10.91 8.64
C ILE A 135 5.02 9.66 8.81
N GLY A 136 4.76 8.96 7.72
CA GLY A 136 3.95 7.76 7.77
C GLY A 136 4.15 6.80 6.62
N LEU A 137 3.38 5.72 6.68
CA LEU A 137 3.38 4.63 5.70
C LEU A 137 1.97 4.39 5.20
N ASP A 138 1.81 4.19 3.90
CA ASP A 138 0.57 3.79 3.26
C ASP A 138 0.75 2.40 2.65
N ILE A 139 0.16 1.39 3.29
CA ILE A 139 0.29 0.00 2.88
C ILE A 139 -0.68 -0.27 1.75
N GLY A 140 -0.15 -0.53 0.56
CA GLY A 140 -0.98 -0.88 -0.60
C GLY A 140 -1.73 0.31 -1.20
N GLY A 141 -1.14 1.50 -1.17
CA GLY A 141 -1.78 2.75 -1.57
C GLY A 141 -2.15 2.91 -3.05
N GLY A 142 -1.99 1.87 -3.87
CA GLY A 142 -2.29 1.86 -5.30
C GLY A 142 -1.50 2.93 -6.06
N VAL A 143 -2.16 4.04 -6.38
CA VAL A 143 -1.58 5.22 -7.07
C VAL A 143 -1.09 6.32 -6.11
N ALA A 144 -1.04 6.04 -4.80
CA ALA A 144 -0.62 6.94 -3.73
C ALA A 144 -1.46 8.21 -3.54
N THR A 145 -2.78 8.13 -3.74
CA THR A 145 -3.69 9.25 -3.48
C THR A 145 -3.63 9.70 -2.02
N PHE A 146 -3.57 8.77 -1.06
CA PHE A 146 -3.43 9.11 0.36
C PHE A 146 -2.13 9.90 0.60
N ALA A 147 -1.00 9.45 0.07
CA ALA A 147 0.27 10.15 0.20
C ALA A 147 0.24 11.58 -0.40
N VAL A 148 -0.41 11.76 -1.55
CA VAL A 148 -0.59 13.09 -2.15
C VAL A 148 -1.41 14.02 -1.24
N ARG A 149 -2.52 13.52 -0.68
CA ARG A 149 -3.35 14.31 0.25
C ARG A 149 -2.65 14.68 1.55
N MET A 150 -1.87 13.76 2.07
CA MET A 150 -1.06 13.98 3.26
C MET A 150 0.06 14.99 2.96
N ARG A 151 0.63 14.96 1.76
CA ARG A 151 1.63 15.94 1.32
C ARG A 151 1.07 17.36 1.21
N GLU A 152 -0.17 17.54 0.76
CA GLU A 152 -0.87 18.85 0.79
C GLU A 152 -0.96 19.44 2.22
N ARG A 153 -0.82 18.59 3.25
CA ARG A 153 -0.81 18.94 4.68
C ARG A 153 0.59 18.85 5.29
N ASN A 154 1.64 18.87 4.46
CA ASN A 154 3.04 18.76 4.88
C ASN A 154 3.38 17.45 5.63
N VAL A 155 2.66 16.36 5.37
CA VAL A 155 2.97 15.03 5.89
C VAL A 155 3.60 14.18 4.81
N THR A 156 4.77 13.61 5.11
CA THR A 156 5.51 12.74 4.19
C THR A 156 5.06 11.29 4.37
N ILE A 157 4.52 10.70 3.32
CA ILE A 157 4.08 9.31 3.32
C ILE A 157 4.95 8.50 2.35
N VAL A 158 5.45 7.37 2.82
CA VAL A 158 6.00 6.31 1.98
C VAL A 158 4.86 5.37 1.62
N THR A 159 4.65 5.08 0.34
CA THR A 159 3.58 4.17 -0.11
C THR A 159 4.15 2.85 -0.57
N THR A 160 3.74 1.75 0.06
CA THR A 160 4.03 0.43 -0.48
C THR A 160 3.06 0.10 -1.61
N SER A 161 3.57 -0.45 -2.70
CA SER A 161 2.74 -0.88 -3.81
C SER A 161 3.42 -2.00 -4.59
N MET A 162 2.63 -2.94 -5.10
CA MET A 162 3.11 -3.95 -6.03
C MET A 162 2.64 -3.60 -7.45
N ASN A 163 3.47 -3.79 -8.47
CA ASN A 163 3.12 -3.51 -9.88
C ASN A 163 2.16 -4.56 -10.49
N LEU A 164 1.11 -4.97 -9.77
CA LEU A 164 0.18 -6.01 -10.21
C LEU A 164 -0.65 -5.53 -11.39
N ASN A 165 -0.32 -5.97 -12.61
CA ASN A 165 -0.98 -5.58 -13.86
C ASN A 165 -1.03 -4.05 -14.11
N GLY A 166 -0.08 -3.30 -13.56
CA GLY A 166 0.09 -1.87 -13.79
C GLY A 166 1.38 -1.32 -13.15
N PRO A 167 1.96 -0.25 -13.70
CA PRO A 167 3.23 0.33 -13.24
C PRO A 167 3.03 1.28 -12.05
N PHE A 168 2.43 0.78 -10.97
CA PHE A 168 2.04 1.62 -9.83
C PHE A 168 3.22 2.36 -9.21
N ASN A 169 4.36 1.71 -8.98
CA ASN A 169 5.52 2.35 -8.38
C ASN A 169 6.06 3.51 -9.25
N SER A 170 6.10 3.34 -10.57
CA SER A 170 6.48 4.42 -11.50
C SER A 170 5.47 5.57 -11.52
N PHE A 171 4.17 5.26 -11.42
CA PHE A 171 3.12 6.28 -11.31
C PHE A 171 3.25 7.09 -10.02
N ILE A 172 3.45 6.42 -8.88
CA ILE A 172 3.67 7.04 -7.57
C ILE A 172 4.89 7.99 -7.63
N ALA A 173 6.02 7.51 -8.17
CA ALA A 173 7.22 8.32 -8.36
C ALA A 173 6.96 9.54 -9.28
N SER A 174 6.21 9.35 -10.36
CA SER A 174 5.87 10.44 -11.30
C SER A 174 4.98 11.52 -10.69
N ARG A 175 4.20 11.18 -9.65
CA ARG A 175 3.48 12.18 -8.84
C ARG A 175 4.40 12.96 -7.89
N GLY A 176 5.65 12.52 -7.75
CA GLY A 176 6.65 13.11 -6.86
C GLY A 176 6.61 12.57 -5.43
N VAL A 177 5.78 11.57 -5.11
CA VAL A 177 5.70 10.92 -3.79
C VAL A 177 6.52 9.63 -3.75
N ILE A 178 6.74 9.06 -2.57
CA ILE A 178 7.77 8.02 -2.35
C ILE A 178 7.15 6.61 -2.51
N PRO A 179 7.47 5.85 -3.58
CA PRO A 179 7.11 4.44 -3.67
C PRO A 179 8.08 3.54 -2.89
N LEU A 180 7.57 2.43 -2.39
CA LEU A 180 8.36 1.34 -1.81
C LEU A 180 7.87 -0.01 -2.36
N TYR A 181 8.72 -0.69 -3.12
CA TYR A 181 8.38 -1.97 -3.74
C TYR A 181 8.57 -3.14 -2.76
N VAL A 182 7.54 -3.38 -1.94
CA VAL A 182 7.54 -4.36 -0.85
C VAL A 182 6.17 -5.02 -0.76
N SER A 183 6.12 -6.35 -0.66
CA SER A 183 4.87 -7.07 -0.40
C SER A 183 4.47 -7.03 1.09
N ILE A 184 3.20 -7.36 1.37
CA ILE A 184 2.70 -7.48 2.76
C ILE A 184 3.34 -8.64 3.55
N SER A 185 4.06 -9.53 2.88
CA SER A 185 4.72 -10.68 3.51
C SER A 185 6.10 -10.32 4.07
N GLN A 186 6.68 -9.21 3.65
CA GLN A 186 7.95 -8.74 4.16
C GLN A 186 7.75 -7.86 5.40
N ARG A 187 8.67 -8.02 6.35
CA ARG A 187 8.84 -7.10 7.47
C ARG A 187 9.11 -5.69 6.95
N LEU A 188 8.33 -4.73 7.40
CA LEU A 188 8.44 -3.31 7.10
C LEU A 188 9.88 -2.81 7.34
N PRO A 189 10.53 -2.21 6.33
CA PRO A 189 11.94 -1.81 6.38
C PRO A 189 12.15 -0.48 7.14
N PHE A 190 11.44 -0.31 8.26
CA PHE A 190 11.58 0.83 9.17
C PHE A 190 12.09 0.34 10.51
N PHE A 191 12.85 1.20 11.20
CA PHE A 191 13.20 0.97 12.60
C PHE A 191 11.98 1.09 13.51
N ASP A 192 12.11 0.52 14.69
CA ASP A 192 11.06 0.51 15.71
C ASP A 192 10.74 1.95 16.15
N ASN A 193 9.46 2.24 16.39
CA ASN A 193 8.97 3.52 16.89
C ASN A 193 9.34 4.76 16.05
N THR A 194 9.35 4.63 14.72
CA THR A 194 9.77 5.72 13.81
C THR A 194 8.63 6.49 13.17
N LEU A 195 7.47 5.87 12.92
CA LEU A 195 6.37 6.49 12.15
C LEU A 195 5.29 7.10 13.03
N ASP A 196 4.67 8.19 12.56
CA ASP A 196 3.53 8.84 13.23
C ASP A 196 2.19 8.22 12.85
N ILE A 197 2.06 7.78 11.60
CA ILE A 197 0.83 7.19 11.08
C ILE A 197 1.14 6.03 10.13
N VAL A 198 0.36 4.96 10.23
CA VAL A 198 0.29 3.91 9.22
C VAL A 198 -1.15 3.86 8.72
N HIS A 199 -1.32 3.93 7.42
CA HIS A 199 -2.60 3.81 6.74
C HIS A 199 -2.62 2.54 5.91
N SER A 200 -3.79 1.91 5.80
CA SER A 200 -4.02 0.81 4.88
C SER A 200 -5.47 0.86 4.42
N MET A 201 -5.68 0.73 3.11
CA MET A 201 -7.02 0.64 2.53
C MET A 201 -7.13 -0.51 1.55
N HIS A 202 -8.18 -1.33 1.69
CA HIS A 202 -8.55 -2.47 0.81
C HIS A 202 -7.54 -3.62 0.69
N VAL A 203 -6.24 -3.38 0.85
CA VAL A 203 -5.20 -4.43 0.76
C VAL A 203 -5.29 -5.39 1.93
N LEU A 204 -5.53 -4.88 3.13
CA LEU A 204 -5.80 -5.73 4.29
C LEU A 204 -7.25 -6.18 4.29
N SER A 205 -7.45 -7.48 4.08
CA SER A 205 -8.76 -8.12 4.07
C SER A 205 -8.63 -9.63 4.23
N ASN A 206 -9.77 -10.33 4.22
CA ASN A 206 -9.87 -11.75 4.55
C ASN A 206 -9.12 -12.73 3.63
N TRP A 207 -8.52 -12.29 2.52
CA TRP A 207 -7.66 -13.14 1.69
C TRP A 207 -6.28 -13.39 2.34
N ILE A 208 -5.87 -12.55 3.29
CA ILE A 208 -4.61 -12.70 4.00
C ILE A 208 -4.75 -13.80 5.05
N PRO A 209 -3.86 -14.81 5.08
CA PRO A 209 -3.85 -15.81 6.14
C PRO A 209 -3.75 -15.16 7.51
N GLU A 210 -4.56 -15.61 8.48
CA GLU A 210 -4.67 -15.00 9.81
C GLU A 210 -3.32 -14.79 10.49
N THR A 211 -2.45 -15.81 10.47
CA THR A 211 -1.10 -15.73 11.06
C THR A 211 -0.26 -14.63 10.41
N LEU A 212 -0.36 -14.45 9.09
CA LEU A 212 0.36 -13.40 8.38
C LEU A 212 -0.19 -12.02 8.73
N LEU A 213 -1.52 -11.87 8.80
CA LEU A 213 -2.16 -10.65 9.25
C LEU A 213 -1.72 -10.29 10.68
N HIS A 214 -1.65 -11.28 11.57
CA HIS A 214 -1.18 -11.08 12.94
C HIS A 214 0.27 -10.54 12.99
N PHE A 215 1.19 -11.16 12.21
CA PHE A 215 2.56 -10.68 12.10
C PHE A 215 2.62 -9.25 11.56
N LEU A 216 1.82 -8.94 10.54
CA LEU A 216 1.78 -7.60 9.95
C LEU A 216 1.27 -6.56 10.96
N LEU A 217 0.23 -6.87 11.74
CA LEU A 217 -0.29 -5.96 12.76
C LEU A 217 0.73 -5.69 13.87
N PHE A 218 1.48 -6.71 14.31
CA PHE A 218 2.60 -6.51 15.22
C PHE A 218 3.72 -5.68 14.60
N ASP A 219 3.98 -5.83 13.31
CA ASP A 219 4.99 -5.05 12.61
C ASP A 219 4.57 -3.58 12.45
N ILE A 220 3.28 -3.32 12.21
CA ILE A 220 2.68 -1.98 12.24
C ILE A 220 2.81 -1.38 13.64
N TYR A 221 2.46 -2.13 14.69
CA TYR A 221 2.64 -1.70 16.07
C TYR A 221 4.10 -1.37 16.38
N ARG A 222 5.04 -2.17 15.88
CA ARG A 222 6.48 -1.98 16.05
C ARG A 222 6.96 -0.68 15.42
N VAL A 223 6.58 -0.37 14.18
CA VAL A 223 7.06 0.83 13.48
C VAL A 223 6.42 2.12 13.96
N LEU A 224 5.20 2.07 14.50
CA LEU A 224 4.54 3.24 15.09
C LEU A 224 5.22 3.65 16.38
N ARG A 225 5.45 4.96 16.55
CA ARG A 225 5.91 5.53 17.83
C ARG A 225 4.78 5.53 18.87
N PRO A 226 5.08 5.65 20.18
CA PRO A 226 4.05 5.87 21.19
C PRO A 226 3.16 7.08 20.83
N GLY A 227 1.84 6.89 20.85
CA GLY A 227 0.86 7.88 20.39
C GLY A 227 0.65 7.93 18.86
N GLY A 228 1.39 7.13 18.09
CA GLY A 228 1.20 7.00 16.66
C GLY A 228 -0.13 6.31 16.31
N LEU A 229 -0.65 6.64 15.13
CA LEU A 229 -1.96 6.18 14.66
C LEU A 229 -1.85 5.06 13.63
N PHE A 230 -2.62 3.99 13.82
CA PHE A 230 -2.93 3.04 12.76
C PHE A 230 -4.35 3.32 12.25
N TRP A 231 -4.46 3.73 10.99
CA TRP A 231 -5.71 3.92 10.28
C TRP A 231 -5.95 2.73 9.35
N LEU A 232 -6.87 1.87 9.77
CA LEU A 232 -7.37 0.76 8.98
C LEU A 232 -8.66 1.19 8.26
N ASP A 233 -8.60 1.40 6.96
CA ASP A 233 -9.70 1.94 6.17
C ASP A 233 -10.38 0.83 5.34
N HIS A 234 -11.67 0.60 5.56
CA HIS A 234 -12.47 -0.39 4.83
C HIS A 234 -11.84 -1.79 4.77
N PHE A 235 -11.44 -2.34 5.91
CA PHE A 235 -11.04 -3.75 6.03
C PHE A 235 -12.23 -4.65 5.71
N PHE A 236 -12.06 -5.53 4.73
CA PHE A 236 -13.11 -6.40 4.23
C PHE A 236 -13.06 -7.80 4.87
N CYS A 237 -14.21 -8.26 5.38
CA CYS A 237 -14.40 -9.63 5.84
C CYS A 237 -15.87 -10.06 5.78
N VAL A 238 -16.13 -11.36 5.98
CA VAL A 238 -17.49 -11.88 6.19
C VAL A 238 -17.92 -11.54 7.62
N GLY A 239 -19.19 -11.17 7.83
CA GLY A 239 -19.67 -10.63 9.10
C GLY A 239 -19.38 -11.50 10.34
N GLU A 240 -19.56 -12.82 10.23
CA GLU A 240 -19.26 -13.74 11.34
C GLU A 240 -17.76 -13.77 11.71
N GLN A 241 -16.88 -13.61 10.71
CA GLN A 241 -15.43 -13.58 10.94
C GLN A 241 -14.99 -12.31 11.66
N LEU A 242 -15.69 -11.19 11.44
CA LEU A 242 -15.33 -9.92 12.07
C LEU A 242 -15.34 -10.04 13.60
N GLU A 243 -16.43 -10.57 14.16
CA GLU A 243 -16.59 -10.66 15.61
C GLU A 243 -15.80 -11.83 16.22
N LYS A 244 -15.76 -12.98 15.52
CA LYS A 244 -15.14 -14.20 16.06
C LYS A 244 -13.64 -14.29 15.86
N GLN A 245 -13.10 -13.61 14.84
CA GLN A 245 -11.72 -13.80 14.39
C GLN A 245 -10.96 -12.46 14.35
N TYR A 246 -11.42 -11.50 13.55
CA TYR A 246 -10.61 -10.30 13.26
C TYR A 246 -10.62 -9.26 14.37
N ALA A 247 -11.75 -9.01 15.04
CA ALA A 247 -11.80 -8.08 16.17
C ALA A 247 -10.93 -8.56 17.34
N PRO A 248 -11.02 -9.83 17.80
CA PRO A 248 -10.11 -10.36 18.81
C PRO A 248 -8.62 -10.29 18.39
N LEU A 249 -8.32 -10.58 17.12
CA LEU A 249 -6.97 -10.50 16.57
C LEU A 249 -6.40 -9.08 16.62
N ILE A 250 -7.20 -8.06 16.27
CA ILE A 250 -6.79 -6.65 16.32
C ILE A 250 -6.62 -6.21 17.79
N ASP A 251 -7.50 -6.68 18.67
CA ASP A 251 -7.45 -6.36 20.10
C ASP A 251 -6.21 -6.95 20.78
N SER A 252 -5.78 -8.15 20.39
CA SER A 252 -4.61 -8.80 20.97
C SER A 252 -3.29 -8.07 20.72
N ILE A 253 -3.25 -7.11 19.80
CA ILE A 253 -2.04 -6.32 19.49
C ILE A 253 -1.77 -5.25 20.57
N GLY A 254 -2.82 -4.78 21.27
CA GLY A 254 -2.69 -3.78 22.33
C GLY A 254 -2.74 -2.32 21.87
N PHE A 255 -3.46 -2.02 20.79
CA PHE A 255 -3.80 -0.64 20.44
C PHE A 255 -5.00 -0.12 21.26
N ASN A 256 -5.02 1.18 21.54
CA ASN A 256 -6.21 1.87 22.05
C ASN A 256 -7.15 2.19 20.88
N LYS A 257 -8.44 1.85 21.00
CA LYS A 257 -9.46 2.19 20.00
C LYS A 257 -9.84 3.67 20.12
N VAL A 258 -9.59 4.45 19.07
CA VAL A 258 -10.04 5.85 18.98
C VAL A 258 -11.37 5.93 18.24
N LYS A 259 -11.47 5.27 17.08
CA LYS A 259 -12.71 5.09 16.32
C LYS A 259 -12.82 3.65 15.84
N TRP A 260 -14.02 3.11 15.86
CA TRP A 260 -14.32 1.76 15.39
C TRP A 260 -15.72 1.74 14.79
N ILE A 261 -15.82 1.66 13.47
CA ILE A 261 -17.08 1.68 12.75
C ILE A 261 -17.16 0.46 11.85
N VAL A 262 -18.28 -0.25 11.97
CA VAL A 262 -18.59 -1.43 11.18
C VAL A 262 -19.81 -1.14 10.35
N GLY A 263 -19.79 -1.51 9.07
CA GLY A 263 -20.88 -1.27 8.15
C GLY A 263 -20.98 -2.36 7.10
N ARG A 264 -22.16 -2.53 6.52
CA ARG A 264 -22.40 -3.55 5.50
C ARG A 264 -21.74 -3.16 4.19
N LYS A 265 -21.08 -4.12 3.56
CA LYS A 265 -20.58 -4.02 2.18
C LYS A 265 -21.70 -4.54 1.25
N LEU A 266 -22.34 -3.60 0.55
CA LEU A 266 -23.56 -3.88 -0.26
C LEU A 266 -23.29 -3.96 -1.76
N ASP A 267 -22.05 -3.80 -2.19
CA ASP A 267 -21.69 -3.67 -3.60
C ASP A 267 -21.81 -4.96 -4.42
N ARG A 268 -21.80 -6.12 -3.77
CA ARG A 268 -22.00 -7.44 -4.38
C ARG A 268 -23.32 -8.10 -4.00
N GLY A 269 -24.23 -7.35 -3.37
CA GLY A 269 -25.49 -7.84 -2.84
C GLY A 269 -25.43 -8.14 -1.33
N PRO A 270 -26.53 -7.93 -0.59
CA PRO A 270 -26.59 -8.13 0.86
C PRO A 270 -26.47 -9.60 1.30
N GLU A 271 -26.73 -10.54 0.40
CA GLU A 271 -26.75 -11.99 0.64
C GLU A 271 -25.40 -12.57 1.05
N LEU A 272 -24.29 -11.93 0.67
CA LEU A 272 -22.94 -12.39 1.01
C LEU A 272 -22.54 -12.06 2.46
N ASN A 273 -23.37 -11.28 3.18
CA ASN A 273 -23.13 -10.82 4.55
C ASN A 273 -21.71 -10.24 4.73
N GLU A 274 -21.27 -9.50 3.74
CA GLU A 274 -19.96 -8.86 3.68
C GLU A 274 -19.98 -7.58 4.53
N MET A 275 -18.90 -7.34 5.27
CA MET A 275 -18.75 -6.19 6.17
C MET A 275 -17.46 -5.44 5.87
N TYR A 276 -17.51 -4.13 6.11
CA TYR A 276 -16.34 -3.27 6.22
C TYR A 276 -16.13 -2.86 7.67
N LEU A 277 -14.88 -2.91 8.11
CA LEU A 277 -14.39 -2.28 9.33
C LEU A 277 -13.50 -1.08 8.96
N SER A 278 -13.88 0.10 9.43
CA SER A 278 -13.00 1.27 9.45
C SER A 278 -12.63 1.58 10.90
N ALA A 279 -11.34 1.54 11.21
CA ALA A 279 -10.83 1.73 12.57
C ALA A 279 -9.67 2.73 12.60
N LEU A 280 -9.70 3.59 13.61
CA LEU A 280 -8.57 4.44 13.98
C LEU A 280 -8.08 3.97 15.35
N LEU A 281 -6.84 3.48 15.37
CA LEU A 281 -6.22 2.84 16.50
C LEU A 281 -4.98 3.65 16.89
N MET A 282 -4.71 3.79 18.18
CA MET A 282 -3.57 4.56 18.69
C MET A 282 -2.67 3.67 19.51
N LYS A 283 -1.36 3.72 19.25
CA LYS A 283 -0.38 3.05 20.08
C LYS A 283 -0.33 3.72 21.47
N PRO A 284 -0.42 2.98 22.58
CA PRO A 284 -0.33 3.56 23.92
C PRO A 284 0.93 4.40 24.12
N LEU A 285 0.82 5.49 24.90
CA LEU A 285 1.95 6.37 25.23
C LEU A 285 2.96 5.70 26.17
N LYS A 286 2.45 4.84 27.05
CA LYS A 286 3.24 4.04 27.97
C LYS A 286 2.91 2.59 27.67
N ASN A 287 3.93 1.79 27.35
CA ASN A 287 3.77 0.34 27.32
C ASN A 287 3.83 -0.14 28.76
N SER A 288 2.70 -0.59 29.29
CA SER A 288 2.65 -1.39 30.52
C SER A 288 2.63 -2.85 30.10
N TRP A 289 3.78 -3.38 29.76
CA TRP A 289 4.01 -4.82 29.64
C TRP A 289 5.20 -5.18 30.51
#